data_AF-A0AA36N8Y4-F1
#
_entry.id   AF-A0AA36N8Y4-F1
#
_cell.length_a   1.000
_cell.length_b   1.000
_cell.length_c   1.000
_cell.angle_alpha   90.00
_cell.angle_beta   90.00
_cell.angle_gamma   90.00
#
_symmetry.space_group_name_H-M   'P 1'
#
loop_
_entity.id
_entity.type
_entity.pdbx_description
1 polymer ?
#
loop_
_entity_poly.entity_id
_entity_poly.type
_entity_poly.pdbx_seq_one_letter_code
_entity_poly.pdbx_strand_id
1 'polypeptide(L)'
;MVIYSRLRVLNSYWVAQDAVHKWYEVVMVDPFHKCIRDDPRINWICKPVMKHRELRGLTAAGRKARGLLKKGKRANKQRPSSRAVYRRHSLMRLRRYR
;
A
#
# COMPACT_ATOMS: atom_id res chain seq x y z
N MET A 1 -6.78 -14.24 -3.32
CA MET A 1 -5.55 -13.66 -3.91
C MET A 1 -4.45 -13.49 -2.85
N VAL A 2 -4.04 -14.57 -2.19
CA VAL A 2 -2.75 -14.67 -1.48
C VAL A 2 -2.25 -16.08 -1.74
N ILE A 3 -1.75 -16.31 -2.95
CA ILE A 3 -1.32 -17.64 -3.41
C ILE A 3 0.07 -17.97 -2.83
N TYR A 4 0.84 -16.96 -2.42
CA TYR A 4 2.18 -17.10 -1.85
C TYR A 4 2.32 -16.33 -0.52
N SER A 5 2.17 -17.03 0.60
CA SER A 5 2.23 -16.45 1.96
C SER A 5 3.63 -15.94 2.37
N ARG A 6 4.68 -16.54 1.80
CA ARG A 6 6.08 -16.24 2.19
C ARG A 6 6.70 -15.05 1.45
N LEU A 7 6.19 -14.73 0.26
CA LEU A 7 6.74 -13.67 -0.58
C LEU A 7 6.22 -12.27 -0.17
N ARG A 8 6.86 -11.24 -0.73
CA ARG A 8 6.46 -9.83 -0.58
C ARG A 8 6.17 -9.23 -1.94
N VAL A 9 4.99 -8.65 -2.10
CA VAL A 9 4.60 -7.95 -3.33
C VAL A 9 5.26 -6.57 -3.36
N LEU A 10 6.02 -6.29 -4.41
CA LEU A 10 6.55 -4.95 -4.69
C LEU A 10 5.50 -4.11 -5.40
N ASN A 11 5.14 -4.52 -6.62
CA ASN A 11 4.19 -3.85 -7.49
C ASN A 11 3.68 -4.81 -8.59
N SER A 12 2.83 -4.31 -9.47
CA SER A 12 2.36 -5.03 -10.66
C SER A 12 2.23 -4.09 -11.85
N TYR A 13 2.21 -4.65 -13.07
CA TYR A 13 1.97 -3.93 -14.31
C TYR A 13 1.03 -4.69 -15.24
N TRP A 14 0.36 -3.94 -16.13
CA TRP A 14 -0.57 -4.48 -17.11
C TRP A 14 0.22 -5.13 -18.26
N VAL A 15 -0.25 -6.28 -18.71
CA VAL A 15 0.39 -7.05 -19.79
C VAL A 15 -0.50 -7.11 -21.02
N ALA A 16 -1.73 -7.60 -20.83
CA ALA A 16 -2.69 -7.78 -21.90
C ALA A 16 -4.11 -7.72 -21.33
N GLN A 17 -5.10 -7.63 -22.23
CA GLN A 17 -6.52 -7.79 -21.90
C GLN A 17 -7.25 -8.46 -23.06
N ASP A 18 -8.25 -9.27 -22.74
CA ASP A 18 -9.25 -9.75 -23.68
C ASP A 18 -10.62 -9.13 -23.31
N ALA A 19 -11.71 -9.65 -23.88
CA ALA A 19 -13.06 -9.16 -23.58
C ALA A 19 -13.54 -9.47 -22.15
N VAL A 20 -12.94 -10.45 -21.47
CA VAL A 20 -13.46 -11.04 -20.21
C VAL A 20 -12.52 -10.80 -19.02
N HIS A 21 -11.22 -10.74 -19.27
CA HIS A 21 -10.12 -10.78 -18.32
C HIS A 21 -9.08 -9.71 -18.62
N LYS A 22 -8.36 -9.35 -17.56
CA LYS A 22 -7.20 -8.46 -17.62
C LYS A 22 -6.03 -9.14 -16.96
N TRP A 23 -4.93 -9.26 -17.67
CA TRP A 23 -3.73 -9.91 -17.18
C TRP A 23 -2.72 -8.89 -16.67
N TYR A 24 -2.12 -9.23 -15.54
CA TYR A 24 -1.12 -8.42 -14.87
C TYR A 24 0.03 -9.31 -14.42
N GLU A 25 1.24 -8.81 -14.58
CA GLU A 25 2.42 -9.42 -13.98
C GLU A 25 2.69 -8.77 -12.63
N VAL A 26 2.89 -9.61 -11.61
CA VAL A 26 3.12 -9.19 -10.23
C VAL A 26 4.56 -9.46 -9.87
N VAL A 27 5.30 -8.41 -9.54
CA VAL A 27 6.69 -8.51 -9.10
C VAL A 27 6.72 -8.83 -7.61
N MET A 28 7.28 -9.99 -7.27
CA MET A 28 7.39 -10.49 -5.91
C MET A 28 8.85 -10.72 -5.53
N VAL A 29 9.12 -10.62 -4.22
CA VAL A 29 10.47 -10.78 -3.64
C VAL A 29 10.40 -11.75 -2.48
N ASP A 30 11.39 -12.62 -2.37
CA ASP A 30 11.59 -13.46 -1.19
C ASP A 30 12.42 -12.72 -0.12
N PRO A 31 11.84 -12.41 1.07
CA PRO A 31 12.56 -11.73 2.14
C PRO A 31 13.58 -12.62 2.87
N PHE A 32 13.55 -13.95 2.67
CA PHE A 32 14.48 -14.88 3.30
C PHE A 32 15.73 -15.14 2.46
N HIS A 33 15.72 -14.73 1.19
CA HIS A 33 16.87 -14.87 0.31
C HIS A 33 18.01 -13.92 0.71
N LYS A 34 19.24 -14.46 0.82
CA LYS A 34 20.42 -13.72 1.30
C LYS A 34 20.70 -12.46 0.47
N CYS A 35 20.66 -12.53 -0.86
CA CYS A 35 20.93 -11.38 -1.72
C CYS A 35 19.96 -10.21 -1.49
N ILE A 36 18.70 -10.48 -1.11
CA ILE A 36 17.71 -9.44 -0.83
C ILE A 36 17.96 -8.80 0.55
N ARG A 37 18.43 -9.59 1.52
CA ARG A 37 18.74 -9.09 2.87
C ARG A 37 20.01 -8.25 2.88
N ASP A 38 20.99 -8.64 2.08
CA ASP A 38 22.30 -8.00 2.02
C ASP A 38 22.27 -6.72 1.15
N ASP A 39 21.40 -6.64 0.13
CA ASP A 39 21.30 -5.44 -0.71
C ASP A 39 20.57 -4.27 0.02
N PRO A 40 21.27 -3.16 0.30
CA PRO A 40 20.72 -2.03 1.05
C PRO A 40 19.58 -1.29 0.34
N ARG A 41 19.43 -1.46 -0.98
CA ARG A 41 18.39 -0.77 -1.78
C ARG A 41 17.01 -1.40 -1.59
N ILE A 42 16.97 -2.72 -1.35
CA ILE A 42 15.72 -3.49 -1.28
C ILE A 42 15.45 -4.09 0.10
N ASN A 43 16.45 -4.20 0.97
CA ASN A 43 16.33 -4.84 2.29
C ASN A 43 15.17 -4.30 3.17
N TRP A 44 14.69 -3.09 2.91
CA TRP A 44 13.54 -2.50 3.58
C TRP A 44 12.28 -3.37 3.45
N ILE A 45 12.15 -4.15 2.37
CA ILE A 45 11.03 -5.08 2.13
C ILE A 45 11.04 -6.27 3.10
N CYS A 46 12.20 -6.62 3.65
CA CYS A 46 12.35 -7.74 4.58
C CYS A 46 11.83 -7.42 5.99
N LYS A 47 11.64 -6.14 6.32
CA LYS A 47 11.13 -5.72 7.63
C LYS A 47 9.71 -6.26 7.86
N PRO A 48 9.36 -6.66 9.11
CA PRO A 48 8.04 -7.23 9.40
C PRO A 48 6.88 -6.29 9.10
N VAL A 49 7.10 -4.96 9.16
CA VAL A 49 6.10 -3.94 8.81
C VAL A 49 5.70 -3.94 7.32
N MET A 50 6.49 -4.58 6.46
CA MET A 50 6.24 -4.69 5.02
C MET A 50 5.48 -5.97 4.63
N LYS A 51 5.00 -6.75 5.60
CA LYS A 51 4.07 -7.86 5.35
C LYS A 51 2.77 -7.36 4.72
N HIS A 52 2.26 -8.11 3.75
CA HIS A 52 0.95 -7.89 3.12
C HIS A 52 0.65 -6.43 2.73
N ARG A 53 1.55 -5.83 1.95
CA ARG A 53 1.39 -4.45 1.44
C ARG A 53 0.24 -4.35 0.44
N GLU A 54 0.03 -5.42 -0.32
CA GLU A 54 -1.06 -5.61 -1.28
C GLU A 54 -2.42 -5.53 -0.59
N LEU A 55 -2.61 -6.23 0.53
CA LEU A 55 -3.87 -6.23 1.28
C LEU A 55 -4.16 -4.88 1.96
N ARG A 56 -3.10 -4.14 2.33
CA ARG A 56 -3.22 -2.82 2.97
C ARG A 56 -3.29 -1.66 1.98
N GLY A 57 -3.25 -1.94 0.68
CA GLY A 57 -3.28 -0.91 -0.37
C GLY A 57 -2.05 0.02 -0.35
N LEU A 58 -0.87 -0.53 -0.05
CA LEU A 58 0.40 0.21 -0.04
C LEU A 58 1.21 0.07 -1.33
N THR A 59 0.77 -0.80 -2.26
CA THR A 59 1.29 -0.89 -3.63
C THR A 59 0.88 0.33 -4.46
N ALA A 60 1.46 0.51 -5.66
CA ALA A 60 1.13 1.66 -6.50
C ALA A 60 -0.37 1.69 -6.88
N ALA A 61 -0.91 0.52 -7.26
CA ALA A 61 -2.34 0.35 -7.52
C ALA A 61 -3.20 0.69 -6.29
N GLY A 62 -2.83 0.20 -5.10
CA GLY A 62 -3.54 0.50 -3.86
C GLY A 62 -3.52 2.00 -3.50
N ARG A 63 -2.37 2.66 -3.70
CA ARG A 63 -2.24 4.11 -3.49
C ARG A 63 -3.07 4.92 -4.49
N LYS A 64 -3.17 4.46 -5.75
CA LYS A 64 -4.05 5.04 -6.77
C LYS A 64 -5.51 4.94 -6.37
N ALA A 65 -5.97 3.76 -5.98
CA ALA A 65 -7.35 3.53 -5.52
C ALA A 65 -7.70 4.39 -4.28
N ARG A 66 -6.75 4.60 -3.38
CA ARG A 66 -6.93 5.45 -2.19
C ARG A 66 -6.87 6.96 -2.46
N GLY A 67 -6.65 7.40 -3.71
CA GLY A 67 -6.51 8.81 -4.06
C GLY A 67 -5.19 9.45 -3.63
N LEU A 68 -4.21 8.67 -3.17
CA LEU A 68 -2.98 9.18 -2.55
C LEU A 68 -1.91 9.63 -3.55
N LEU A 69 -2.18 9.54 -4.86
CA LEU A 69 -1.32 10.09 -5.90
C LEU A 69 -1.38 11.63 -5.92
N LYS A 70 -2.55 12.22 -5.64
CA LYS A 70 -2.73 13.67 -5.60
C LYS A 70 -2.32 14.23 -4.23
N LYS A 71 -1.93 15.50 -4.21
CA LYS A 71 -1.53 16.27 -3.02
C LYS A 71 -2.22 17.65 -3.03
N GLY A 72 -2.17 18.35 -1.89
CA GLY A 72 -2.77 19.69 -1.73
C GLY A 72 -4.29 19.67 -1.53
N LYS A 73 -4.95 20.79 -1.84
CA LYS A 73 -6.39 21.03 -1.58
C LYS A 73 -7.30 19.90 -2.03
N ARG A 74 -6.96 19.24 -3.15
CA ARG A 74 -7.73 18.12 -3.74
C ARG A 74 -7.60 16.79 -2.97
N ALA A 75 -6.69 16.67 -2.00
CA ALA A 75 -6.43 15.44 -1.23
C ALA A 75 -6.58 15.62 0.30
N ASN A 76 -7.11 16.76 0.76
CA ASN A 76 -7.24 17.09 2.19
C ASN A 76 -8.08 16.05 2.95
N LYS A 77 -9.14 15.53 2.33
CA LYS A 77 -10.02 14.51 2.93
C LYS A 77 -9.48 13.08 2.84
N GLN A 78 -8.36 12.86 2.15
CA GLN A 78 -7.82 11.52 1.87
C GLN A 78 -6.59 11.18 2.72
N ARG A 79 -5.92 12.19 3.30
CA ARG A 79 -4.64 12.03 4.01
C ARG A 79 -4.80 12.17 5.54
N PRO A 80 -4.24 11.25 6.36
CA PRO A 80 -3.42 10.09 5.99
C PRO A 80 -4.24 8.90 5.45
N SER A 81 -5.51 8.81 5.86
CA SER A 81 -6.53 7.94 5.26
C SER A 81 -7.90 8.62 5.41
N SER A 82 -8.84 8.32 4.53
CA SER A 82 -10.20 8.89 4.59
C SER A 82 -10.87 8.67 5.96
N ARG A 83 -10.79 7.44 6.49
CA ARG A 83 -11.31 7.10 7.82
C ARG A 83 -10.61 7.84 8.97
N ALA A 84 -9.30 8.10 8.85
CA ALA A 84 -8.58 8.89 9.85
C ALA A 84 -9.03 10.36 9.85
N VAL A 85 -9.29 10.94 8.67
CA VAL A 85 -9.81 12.31 8.55
C VAL A 85 -11.23 12.40 9.09
N TYR A 86 -12.10 11.46 8.70
CA TYR A 86 -13.47 11.39 9.21
C TYR A 86 -13.49 11.35 10.74
N ARG A 87 -12.74 10.42 11.35
CA ARG A 87 -12.63 10.33 12.82
C ARG A 87 -12.13 11.62 13.45
N ARG A 88 -11.16 12.31 12.84
CA ARG A 88 -10.65 13.58 13.36
C ARG A 88 -11.72 14.68 13.38
N HIS A 89 -12.56 14.73 12.35
CA HIS A 89 -13.58 15.78 12.19
C HIS A 89 -14.85 15.48 13.00
N SER A 90 -15.19 14.21 13.15
CA SER A 90 -16.37 13.77 13.92
C SER A 90 -16.10 13.69 15.43
N LEU A 91 -14.84 13.65 15.87
CA LEU A 91 -14.49 13.57 17.28
C LEU A 91 -14.79 14.89 18.00
N MET A 92 -15.72 14.85 18.97
CA MET A 92 -15.94 15.96 19.90
C MET A 92 -14.73 16.11 20.83
N ARG A 93 -14.10 17.30 20.81
CA ARG A 93 -12.94 17.59 21.67
C ARG A 93 -13.39 18.32 22.93
N LEU A 94 -13.45 17.60 24.04
CA LEU A 94 -13.69 18.17 25.37
C LEU A 94 -12.35 18.54 26.00
N ARG A 95 -12.04 19.84 26.10
CA ARG A 95 -10.85 20.32 26.80
C ARG A 95 -11.17 20.46 28.29
N ARG A 96 -10.19 20.11 29.15
CA ARG A 96 -10.31 20.23 30.61
C ARG A 96 -10.54 21.66 31.07
N TYR A 97 -9.87 22.61 30.41
CA TYR A 97 -10.04 24.05 30.58
C TYR A 97 -10.28 24.67 29.20
N ARG A 98 -11.16 25.67 29.12
CA ARG A 98 -11.47 26.40 27.88
C ARG A 98 -10.72 27.71 27.85
#